data_AF-A0A3M1HBR0-F1
#
_entry.id   AF-A0A3M1HBR0-F1
#
_cell.length_a   1.000
_cell.length_b   1.000
_cell.length_c   1.000
_cell.angle_alpha   90.00
_cell.angle_beta   90.00
_cell.angle_gamma   90.00
#
_symmetry.space_group_name_H-M   'P 1'
#
loop_
_entity.id
_entity.type
_entity.pdbx_description
1 polymer ?
#
loop_
_entity_poly.entity_id
_entity_poly.type
_entity_poly.pdbx_seq_one_letter_code
_entity_poly.pdbx_strand_id
1 'polypeptide(L)'
;MSENANKMSENERLAQLKKLALAVFESNAYTRFMTVFQMNPERAQQALQVCVSRAQRNGSKISDAQLKHILEALASRGARSGSISIQRK
;
A
#
# COMPACT_ATOMS: atom_id res chain seq x y z
N MET A 1 34.32 16.31 -3.74
CA MET A 1 33.21 15.86 -4.60
C MET A 1 32.67 14.55 -4.03
N SER A 2 31.40 14.49 -3.61
CA SER A 2 30.53 13.30 -3.59
C SER A 2 29.33 13.53 -2.67
N GLU A 3 28.29 14.17 -3.19
CA GLU A 3 26.95 14.13 -2.56
C GLU A 3 25.92 13.93 -3.68
N ASN A 4 25.97 12.76 -4.32
CA ASN A 4 24.94 12.34 -5.28
C ASN A 4 24.22 11.12 -4.72
N ALA A 5 23.62 11.28 -3.54
CA ALA A 5 22.69 10.32 -2.97
C ALA A 5 21.28 10.60 -3.52
N ASN A 6 21.03 10.07 -4.71
CA ASN A 6 19.73 9.54 -5.13
C ASN A 6 18.49 10.44 -4.90
N LYS A 7 18.41 11.59 -5.59
CA LYS A 7 17.14 12.26 -5.85
C LYS A 7 16.42 11.55 -7.00
N MET A 8 15.89 10.36 -6.73
CA MET A 8 14.93 9.74 -7.64
C MET A 8 13.77 10.71 -7.84
N SER A 9 13.45 11.06 -9.09
CA SER A 9 12.39 12.00 -9.38
C SER A 9 11.04 11.44 -8.90
N GLU A 10 10.09 12.32 -8.55
CA GLU A 10 8.74 11.88 -8.12
C GLU A 10 8.05 11.01 -9.19
N ASN A 11 8.32 11.29 -10.47
CA ASN A 11 7.82 10.49 -11.58
C ASN A 11 8.38 9.06 -11.58
N GLU A 12 9.65 8.88 -11.26
CA GLU A 12 10.25 7.54 -11.15
C GLU A 12 9.68 6.76 -9.96
N ARG A 13 9.48 7.43 -8.82
CA ARG A 13 8.83 6.83 -7.65
C ARG A 13 7.41 6.38 -7.96
N LEU A 14 6.65 7.22 -8.67
CA LEU A 14 5.29 6.90 -9.08
C LEU A 14 5.26 5.73 -10.09
N ALA A 15 6.20 5.69 -11.03
CA ALA A 15 6.33 4.59 -11.99
C ALA A 15 6.65 3.26 -11.30
N GLN A 16 7.57 3.26 -10.34
CA GLN A 16 7.91 2.08 -9.53
C GLN A 16 6.71 1.59 -8.72
N LEU A 17 5.97 2.50 -8.09
CA LEU A 17 4.76 2.17 -7.33
C LEU A 17 3.67 1.56 -8.24
N LYS A 18 3.43 2.14 -9.42
CA LYS A 18 2.48 1.58 -10.40
C LYS A 18 2.91 0.18 -10.86
N LYS A 19 4.20 -0.01 -11.15
CA LYS A 19 4.75 -1.32 -11.53
C LYS A 19 4.55 -2.37 -10.43
N LEU A 20 4.83 -2.01 -9.18
CA LEU A 20 4.60 -2.89 -8.03
C LEU A 20 3.12 -3.22 -7.85
N ALA A 21 2.25 -2.21 -7.94
CA ALA A 21 0.81 -2.38 -7.82
C ALA A 21 0.26 -3.31 -8.93
N LEU A 22 0.74 -3.21 -10.17
CA LEU A 22 0.36 -4.13 -11.26
C LEU A 22 0.79 -5.58 -11.01
N ALA A 23 1.91 -5.80 -10.33
CA ALA A 23 2.38 -7.13 -9.96
C ALA A 23 1.53 -7.73 -8.82
N VAL A 24 1.05 -6.89 -7.91
CA VAL A 24 0.33 -7.31 -6.69
C VAL A 24 -1.18 -7.44 -6.92
N PHE A 25 -1.79 -6.59 -7.74
CA PHE A 25 -3.23 -6.47 -7.87
C PHE A 25 -3.77 -7.02 -9.20
N GLU A 26 -4.99 -7.57 -9.13
CA GLU A 26 -5.84 -7.74 -10.32
C GLU A 26 -6.30 -6.38 -10.87
N SER A 27 -6.78 -6.34 -12.11
CA SER A 27 -7.13 -5.08 -12.80
C SER A 27 -8.09 -4.19 -12.00
N ASN A 28 -9.16 -4.77 -11.43
CA ASN A 28 -10.14 -4.01 -10.63
C ASN A 28 -9.54 -3.49 -9.32
N ALA A 29 -8.76 -4.34 -8.63
CA ALA A 29 -8.06 -3.96 -7.41
C ALA A 29 -7.01 -2.87 -7.66
N TYR A 30 -6.30 -2.92 -8.79
CA TYR A 30 -5.34 -1.90 -9.19
C TYR A 30 -6.01 -0.54 -9.37
N THR A 31 -7.14 -0.49 -10.08
CA THR A 31 -7.92 0.73 -10.27
C THR A 31 -8.34 1.32 -8.93
N ARG A 32 -8.91 0.50 -8.03
CA ARG A 32 -9.29 0.93 -6.68
C ARG A 32 -8.08 1.45 -5.90
N PHE A 33 -6.97 0.73 -5.93
CA PHE A 33 -5.73 1.14 -5.27
C PHE A 33 -5.28 2.51 -5.76
N MET A 34 -5.27 2.75 -7.08
CA MET A 34 -4.88 4.04 -7.66
C MET A 34 -5.84 5.16 -7.23
N THR A 35 -7.15 4.92 -7.18
CA THR A 35 -8.12 5.90 -6.66
C THR A 35 -7.84 6.23 -5.20
N VAL A 36 -7.61 5.21 -4.35
CA VAL A 36 -7.28 5.43 -2.94
C VAL A 36 -5.95 6.16 -2.80
N PHE A 37 -4.94 5.84 -3.62
CA PHE A 37 -3.64 6.50 -3.61
C PHE A 37 -3.75 7.98 -3.96
N GLN A 38 -4.62 8.34 -4.91
CA GLN A 38 -4.88 9.74 -5.26
C GLN A 38 -5.56 10.50 -4.10
N MET A 39 -6.48 9.87 -3.37
CA MET A 39 -7.20 10.53 -2.27
C MET A 39 -6.44 10.53 -0.93
N ASN A 40 -5.74 9.44 -0.64
CA ASN A 40 -5.00 9.22 0.60
C ASN A 40 -3.79 8.30 0.34
N PRO A 41 -2.64 8.88 -0.05
CA PRO A 41 -1.43 8.12 -0.38
C PRO A 41 -0.92 7.27 0.77
N GLU A 42 -1.00 7.77 2.01
CA GLU A 42 -0.51 7.05 3.20
C GLU A 42 -1.29 5.76 3.44
N ARG A 43 -2.64 5.85 3.40
CA ARG A 43 -3.51 4.67 3.55
C ARG A 43 -3.30 3.68 2.42
N ALA A 44 -3.12 4.16 1.19
CA ALA A 44 -2.81 3.30 0.06
C ALA A 44 -1.47 2.58 0.23
N GLN A 45 -0.42 3.27 0.68
CA GLN A 45 0.89 2.67 0.95
C GLN A 45 0.82 1.60 2.04
N GLN A 46 0.11 1.87 3.14
CA GLN A 46 -0.14 0.88 4.20
C GLN A 46 -0.88 -0.36 3.65
N ALA A 47 -1.91 -0.15 2.83
CA ALA A 47 -2.63 -1.25 2.19
C ALA A 47 -1.72 -2.05 1.25
N LEU A 48 -0.88 -1.38 0.45
CA LEU A 48 0.06 -2.02 -0.47
C LEU A 48 1.06 -2.91 0.28
N GLN A 49 1.61 -2.46 1.41
CA GLN A 49 2.52 -3.27 2.23
C GLN A 49 1.86 -4.59 2.67
N VAL A 50 0.63 -4.52 3.19
CA VAL A 50 -0.14 -5.72 3.60
C VAL A 50 -0.42 -6.63 2.40
N CYS A 51 -0.76 -6.04 1.25
CA CYS A 51 -1.06 -6.76 0.03
C CYS A 51 0.16 -7.48 -0.55
N VAL A 52 1.34 -6.86 -0.55
CA VAL A 52 2.60 -7.48 -0.98
C VAL A 52 2.90 -8.73 -0.16
N SER A 53 2.88 -8.64 1.17
CA SER A 53 3.13 -9.78 2.04
C SER A 53 2.09 -10.89 1.88
N ARG A 54 0.85 -10.55 1.53
CA ARG A 54 -0.21 -11.54 1.27
C ARG A 54 -0.06 -12.20 -0.10
N ALA A 55 0.26 -11.42 -1.14
CA ALA A 55 0.49 -11.93 -2.49
C ALA A 55 1.71 -12.86 -2.54
N GLN A 56 2.80 -12.50 -1.84
CA GLN A 56 3.99 -13.35 -1.73
C GLN A 56 3.72 -14.69 -1.04
N ARG A 57 2.92 -14.69 0.03
CA ARG A 57 2.57 -15.93 0.76
C ARG A 57 1.61 -16.83 -0.03
N ASN A 58 0.66 -16.23 -0.73
CA ASN A 58 -0.38 -16.96 -1.45
C ASN A 58 0.02 -17.29 -2.90
N GLY A 59 1.12 -16.74 -3.40
CA GLY A 59 1.54 -16.86 -4.80
C GLY A 59 0.53 -16.30 -5.82
N SER A 60 -0.40 -15.46 -5.37
CA SER A 60 -1.55 -15.00 -6.16
C SER A 60 -1.74 -13.50 -6.02
N LYS A 61 -2.25 -12.87 -7.09
CA LYS A 61 -2.63 -11.46 -7.07
C LYS A 61 -3.78 -11.22 -6.10
N ILE A 62 -3.87 -9.99 -5.59
CA ILE A 62 -4.91 -9.54 -4.69
C ILE A 62 -6.11 -9.07 -5.51
N SER A 63 -7.27 -9.67 -5.22
CA SER A 63 -8.55 -9.33 -5.82
C SER A 63 -9.16 -8.05 -5.22
N ASP A 64 -10.14 -7.47 -5.91
CA ASP A 64 -10.80 -6.23 -5.46
C ASP A 64 -11.46 -6.39 -4.08
N ALA A 65 -12.11 -7.53 -3.84
CA ALA A 65 -12.75 -7.84 -2.56
C ALA A 65 -11.71 -7.94 -1.43
N GLN A 66 -10.58 -8.60 -1.67
CA GLN A 66 -9.50 -8.69 -0.69
C GLN A 66 -8.89 -7.32 -0.36
N LEU A 67 -8.67 -6.48 -1.37
CA LEU A 67 -8.18 -5.11 -1.17
C LEU A 67 -9.20 -4.28 -0.37
N LYS A 68 -10.49 -4.38 -0.68
CA LYS A 68 -11.56 -3.69 0.06
C LYS A 68 -11.55 -4.07 1.54
N HIS A 69 -11.48 -5.36 1.86
CA HIS A 69 -11.40 -5.83 3.24
C HIS A 69 -10.16 -5.30 3.98
N ILE A 70 -8.99 -5.26 3.31
CA ILE A 70 -7.76 -4.70 3.90
C ILE A 70 -7.93 -3.21 4.18
N LEU A 71 -8.49 -2.45 3.23
CA LEU A 71 -8.74 -1.02 3.39
C LEU A 71 -9.71 -0.73 4.54
N GLU A 72 -10.79 -1.52 4.69
CA GLU A 72 -11.75 -1.41 5.79
C GLU A 72 -11.11 -1.73 7.15
N ALA A 73 -10.28 -2.77 7.21
CA ALA A 73 -9.54 -3.13 8.41
C ALA A 73 -8.55 -2.04 8.83
N LEU A 74 -7.87 -1.40 7.88
CA LEU A 74 -6.97 -0.28 8.14
C LEU A 74 -7.72 0.96 8.67
N ALA A 75 -8.89 1.27 8.10
CA ALA A 75 -9.73 2.36 8.63
C ALA A 75 -10.21 2.07 10.06
N SER A 76 -10.59 0.82 10.34
CA SER A 76 -11.03 0.39 11.66
C SER A 76 -9.90 0.39 12.69
N ARG A 77 -8.67 0.04 12.27
CA ARG A 77 -7.47 0.15 13.11
C ARG A 77 -7.05 1.60 13.36
N GLY A 78 -7.16 2.48 12.35
CA GLY A 78 -6.93 3.92 12.51
C GLY A 78 -7.86 4.55 13.54
N ALA A 79 -9.13 4.13 13.56
CA ALA A 79 -10.10 4.56 14.58
C ALA A 79 -9.80 4.03 16.00
N ARG A 80 -9.15 2.86 16.12
CA ARG A 80 -8.75 2.28 17.42
C ARG A 80 -7.35 2.70 17.90
N SER A 81 -6.51 3.19 16.98
CA SER A 81 -5.15 3.67 17.26
C SER A 81 -5.09 5.10 17.80
N GLY A 82 -6.21 5.66 18.27
CA GLY A 82 -6.21 6.77 19.23
C GLY A 82 -6.07 6.32 20.69
N SER A 83 -5.97 5.01 20.95
CA SER A 83 -6.10 4.45 22.31
C SER A 83 -5.22 3.24 22.63
N ILE A 84 -4.04 3.11 22.00
CA ILE A 84 -3.09 2.06 22.41
C ILE A 84 -1.67 2.63 22.48
N SER A 85 -1.33 3.15 23.65
CA SER A 85 0.05 3.29 24.13
C SER A 85 0.66 1.89 24.22
N ILE A 86 1.53 1.52 23.28
CA ILE A 86 2.24 0.25 23.34
C ILE A 86 3.43 0.42 24.29
N GLN A 87 3.25 0.09 25.57
CA GLN A 87 4.36 -0.28 26.44
C GLN A 87 4.99 -1.56 25.89
N ARG A 88 6.24 -1.49 25.45
CA ARG A 88 7.09 -2.67 25.24
C ARG A 88 7.57 -3.15 26.61
N LYS A 89 7.26 -4.40 26.97
CA LYS A 89 7.98 -5.14 28.00
C LYS A 89 9.31 -5.60 27.46
#